data_AF-A0A7S1H3V2-F1
#
_entry.id   AF-A0A7S1H3V2-F1
#
_cell.length_a   1.000
_cell.length_b   1.000
_cell.length_c   1.000
_cell.angle_alpha   90.00
_cell.angle_beta   90.00
_cell.angle_gamma   90.00
#
_symmetry.space_group_name_H-M   'P 1'
#
loop_
_entity.id
_entity.type
_entity.pdbx_description
1 polymer ?
#
loop_
_entity_poly.entity_id
_entity_poly.type
_entity_poly.pdbx_seq_one_letter_code
_entity_poly.pdbx_strand_id
1 'polypeptide(L)'
;TVQRIFNDFAIRVYESHARVALEERDLNEYNQCQTQLKELYSSLSNNQKAVVNQNEFISYRLIYYVLLTSNKKYEGGSSDLFDIMLSLTPEQKQNKIVAHALKVRSAVADFNYHVFFLLQNDCPTPEMVYLMDYLVPIVRLFALHRICKAIRPNVSVDFVLCELGFEKDEFEHGAQWLESCGCVLSKDRESVQTKDCVVHESDWKEQNSLI
;
A
#
# COMPACT_ATOMS: atom_id res chain seq x y z
N THR A 1 0.17 12.92 -26.09
CA THR A 1 0.10 12.09 -27.31
C THR A 1 -0.36 12.91 -28.51
N VAL A 2 0.15 12.58 -29.72
CA VAL A 2 0.16 13.42 -30.94
C VAL A 2 -1.23 13.76 -31.53
N GLN A 3 -2.34 13.19 -31.04
CA GLN A 3 -3.67 13.44 -31.61
C GLN A 3 -4.70 14.09 -30.65
N ARG A 4 -4.38 14.38 -29.38
CA ARG A 4 -5.34 14.95 -28.38
C ARG A 4 -6.76 14.37 -28.52
N ILE A 5 -6.87 13.05 -28.64
CA ILE A 5 -8.16 12.38 -28.73
C ILE A 5 -8.67 12.16 -27.30
N PHE A 6 -9.58 13.03 -26.86
CA PHE A 6 -10.25 12.94 -25.56
C PHE A 6 -11.62 12.30 -25.79
N ASN A 7 -11.68 10.98 -25.77
CA ASN A 7 -12.94 10.24 -25.90
C ASN A 7 -13.00 9.02 -24.98
N ASP A 8 -14.18 8.40 -24.91
CA ASP A 8 -14.46 7.19 -24.11
C ASP A 8 -13.56 5.98 -24.49
N PHE A 9 -13.10 5.91 -25.73
CA PHE A 9 -12.13 4.88 -26.12
C PHE A 9 -10.76 5.11 -25.49
N ALA A 10 -10.26 6.35 -25.49
CA ALA A 10 -8.99 6.69 -24.89
C ALA A 10 -8.98 6.39 -23.38
N ILE A 11 -10.06 6.71 -22.65
CA ILE A 11 -10.19 6.35 -21.23
C ILE A 11 -10.03 4.84 -21.05
N ARG A 12 -10.84 4.04 -21.74
CA ARG A 12 -10.79 2.57 -21.59
C ARG A 12 -9.41 1.97 -21.90
N VAL A 13 -8.70 2.52 -22.88
CA VAL A 13 -7.32 2.11 -23.20
C VAL A 13 -6.39 2.39 -22.02
N TYR A 14 -6.40 3.61 -21.48
CA TYR A 14 -5.56 3.96 -20.35
C TYR A 14 -5.95 3.23 -19.06
N GLU A 15 -7.24 3.01 -18.82
CA GLU A 15 -7.70 2.21 -17.67
C GLU A 15 -7.16 0.77 -17.76
N SER A 16 -7.30 0.14 -18.93
CA SER A 16 -6.80 -1.22 -19.15
C SER A 16 -5.28 -1.28 -19.01
N HIS A 17 -4.56 -0.31 -19.58
CA HIS A 17 -3.11 -0.24 -19.50
C HIS A 17 -2.64 -0.04 -18.05
N ALA A 18 -3.32 0.84 -17.29
CA ALA A 18 -2.98 1.07 -15.89
C ALA A 18 -3.19 -0.17 -15.02
N ARG A 19 -4.24 -0.97 -15.24
CA ARG A 19 -4.46 -2.23 -14.51
C ARG A 19 -3.35 -3.25 -14.81
N VAL A 20 -3.01 -3.42 -16.10
CA VAL A 20 -1.90 -4.30 -16.51
C VAL A 20 -0.57 -3.82 -15.92
N ALA A 21 -0.30 -2.52 -15.92
CA ALA A 21 0.92 -1.97 -15.32
C ALA A 21 1.01 -2.26 -13.82
N LEU A 22 -0.11 -2.23 -13.09
CA LEU A 22 -0.15 -2.59 -11.66
C LEU A 22 0.08 -4.10 -11.44
N GLU A 23 -0.49 -4.95 -12.29
CA GLU A 23 -0.28 -6.40 -12.26
C GLU A 23 1.20 -6.77 -12.52
N GLU A 24 1.83 -6.10 -13.50
CA GLU A 24 3.23 -6.28 -13.88
C GLU A 24 4.22 -5.51 -12.97
N ARG A 25 3.73 -4.88 -11.89
CA ARG A 25 4.56 -4.12 -10.93
C ARG A 25 5.33 -2.94 -11.54
N ASP A 26 4.84 -2.38 -12.64
CA ASP A 26 5.42 -1.22 -13.32
C ASP A 26 4.77 0.10 -12.84
N LEU A 27 5.28 0.62 -11.71
CA LEU A 27 4.79 1.87 -11.13
C LEU A 27 5.05 3.10 -12.04
N ASN A 28 6.06 3.04 -12.91
CA ASN A 28 6.38 4.14 -13.80
C ASN A 28 5.32 4.26 -14.91
N GLU A 29 4.98 3.15 -15.56
CA GLU A 29 3.90 3.10 -16.56
C GLU A 29 2.54 3.36 -15.93
N TYR A 30 2.28 2.82 -14.73
CA TYR A 30 1.07 3.15 -13.98
C TYR A 30 0.96 4.67 -13.73
N ASN A 31 2.03 5.33 -13.26
CA ASN A 31 2.03 6.77 -12.97
C ASN A 31 1.82 7.62 -14.24
N GLN A 32 2.37 7.19 -15.37
CA GLN A 32 2.11 7.81 -16.68
C GLN A 32 0.63 7.71 -17.06
N CYS A 33 0.05 6.51 -16.97
CA CYS A 33 -1.37 6.29 -17.24
C CYS A 33 -2.26 7.09 -16.28
N GLN A 34 -1.90 7.14 -14.99
CA GLN A 34 -2.59 7.88 -13.96
C GLN A 34 -2.66 9.38 -14.29
N THR A 35 -1.57 9.97 -14.78
CA THR A 35 -1.52 11.38 -15.20
C THR A 35 -2.48 11.63 -16.36
N GLN A 36 -2.47 10.77 -17.38
CA GLN A 36 -3.37 10.88 -18.53
C GLN A 36 -4.84 10.70 -18.15
N LEU A 37 -5.16 9.73 -17.29
CA LEU A 37 -6.52 9.50 -16.78
C LEU A 37 -7.05 10.69 -15.99
N LYS A 38 -6.21 11.39 -15.21
CA LYS A 38 -6.61 12.62 -14.50
C LYS A 38 -7.15 13.68 -15.47
N GLU A 39 -6.42 13.92 -16.55
CA GLU A 39 -6.79 14.91 -17.57
C GLU A 39 -8.04 14.49 -18.35
N LEU A 40 -8.12 13.20 -18.73
CA LEU A 40 -9.25 12.64 -19.47
C LEU A 40 -10.56 12.69 -18.66
N TYR A 41 -10.55 12.26 -17.40
CA TYR A 41 -11.73 12.32 -16.54
C TYR A 41 -12.20 13.76 -16.30
N SER A 42 -11.27 14.70 -16.18
CA SER A 42 -11.62 16.12 -16.00
C SER A 42 -12.31 16.68 -17.25
N SER A 43 -11.78 16.34 -18.43
CA SER A 43 -12.29 16.82 -19.72
C SER A 43 -13.62 16.17 -20.14
N LEU A 44 -13.90 14.95 -19.67
CA LEU A 44 -15.10 14.17 -20.03
C LEU A 44 -16.08 14.01 -18.86
N SER A 45 -15.99 14.87 -17.84
CA SER A 45 -16.82 14.83 -16.63
C SER A 45 -18.34 14.83 -16.87
N ASN A 46 -18.80 15.43 -17.97
CA ASN A 46 -20.22 15.44 -18.36
C ASN A 46 -20.71 14.10 -18.96
N ASN A 47 -19.80 13.18 -19.30
CA ASN A 47 -20.12 11.88 -19.88
C ASN A 47 -20.00 10.79 -18.81
N GLN A 48 -21.10 10.55 -18.08
CA GLN A 48 -21.14 9.58 -16.98
C GLN A 48 -20.68 8.17 -17.38
N LYS A 49 -20.96 7.74 -18.62
CA LYS A 49 -20.54 6.42 -19.11
C LYS A 49 -19.02 6.33 -19.22
N ALA A 50 -18.37 7.41 -19.66
CA ALA A 50 -16.92 7.45 -19.83
C ALA A 50 -16.15 7.54 -18.50
N VAL A 51 -16.79 8.03 -17.43
CA VAL A 51 -16.15 8.22 -16.12
C VAL A 51 -16.57 7.18 -15.07
N VAL A 52 -17.15 6.05 -15.50
CA VAL A 52 -17.71 5.02 -14.62
C VAL A 52 -16.69 4.45 -13.63
N ASN A 53 -15.43 4.32 -14.04
CA ASN A 53 -14.34 3.79 -13.20
C ASN A 53 -13.53 4.89 -12.51
N GLN A 54 -13.95 6.16 -12.57
CA GLN A 54 -13.18 7.26 -12.00
C GLN A 54 -12.85 7.05 -10.52
N ASN A 55 -13.79 6.51 -9.74
CA ASN A 55 -13.60 6.26 -8.31
C ASN A 55 -12.53 5.18 -8.03
N GLU A 56 -12.44 4.16 -8.87
CA GLU A 56 -11.41 3.12 -8.82
C GLU A 56 -10.01 3.74 -9.00
N PHE A 57 -9.84 4.58 -10.03
CA PHE A 57 -8.55 5.22 -10.29
C PHE A 57 -8.21 6.33 -9.28
N ILE A 58 -9.21 6.96 -8.66
CA ILE A 58 -9.01 7.84 -7.50
C ILE A 58 -8.45 7.03 -6.32
N SER A 59 -9.02 5.86 -6.01
CA SER A 59 -8.50 5.00 -4.93
C SER A 59 -7.07 4.53 -5.19
N TYR A 60 -6.75 4.14 -6.42
CA TYR A 60 -5.38 3.72 -6.76
C TYR A 60 -4.40 4.89 -6.59
N ARG A 61 -4.80 6.10 -7.01
CA ARG A 61 -4.01 7.31 -6.82
C ARG A 61 -3.79 7.67 -5.35
N LEU A 62 -4.80 7.51 -4.50
CA LEU A 62 -4.65 7.70 -3.05
C LEU A 62 -3.58 6.77 -2.47
N ILE A 63 -3.64 5.46 -2.77
CA ILE A 63 -2.68 4.49 -2.23
C ILE A 63 -1.28 4.75 -2.81
N TYR A 64 -1.18 5.06 -4.10
CA TYR A 64 0.09 5.43 -4.72
C TYR A 64 0.74 6.64 -4.04
N TYR A 65 -0.03 7.69 -3.71
CA TYR A 65 0.52 8.82 -2.97
C TYR A 65 0.89 8.46 -1.52
N VAL A 66 0.14 7.57 -0.85
CA VAL A 66 0.55 7.02 0.46
C VAL A 66 1.90 6.31 0.38
N LEU A 67 2.12 5.51 -0.68
CA LEU A 67 3.42 4.89 -0.97
C LEU A 67 4.53 5.93 -1.12
N LEU A 68 4.31 6.98 -1.92
CA LEU A 68 5.30 8.06 -2.09
C LEU A 68 5.60 8.78 -0.77
N THR A 69 4.60 9.07 0.07
CA THR A 69 4.82 9.72 1.38
C THR A 69 5.62 8.85 2.35
N SER A 70 5.57 7.52 2.19
CA SER A 70 6.32 6.58 3.02
C SER A 70 7.79 6.48 2.58
N ASN A 71 8.13 6.99 1.39
CA ASN A 71 9.48 6.98 0.86
C ASN A 71 10.21 8.29 1.20
N LYS A 72 11.27 8.17 2.01
CA LYS A 72 12.08 9.30 2.47
C LYS A 72 12.74 10.11 1.34
N LYS A 73 12.85 9.56 0.12
CA LYS A 73 13.44 10.25 -1.04
C LYS A 73 12.44 11.16 -1.77
N TYR A 74 11.14 11.03 -1.52
CA TYR A 74 10.09 11.80 -2.21
C TYR A 74 9.39 12.77 -1.24
N GLU A 75 9.93 13.98 -1.11
CA GLU A 75 9.38 15.01 -0.21
C GLU A 75 8.05 15.63 -0.71
N GLY A 76 7.71 15.47 -1.99
CA GLY A 76 6.51 16.06 -2.60
C GLY A 76 5.20 15.30 -2.38
N GLY A 77 5.25 14.02 -2.00
CA GLY A 77 4.05 13.15 -1.97
C GLY A 77 2.96 13.60 -0.99
N SER A 78 3.32 14.36 0.05
CA SER A 78 2.38 14.83 1.07
C SER A 78 1.40 15.89 0.53
N SER A 79 1.89 16.77 -0.35
CA SER A 79 1.06 17.81 -0.98
C SER A 79 0.06 17.21 -1.96
N ASP A 80 0.51 16.31 -2.83
CA ASP A 80 -0.35 15.65 -3.82
C ASP A 80 -1.46 14.82 -3.14
N LEU A 81 -1.14 14.14 -2.03
CA LEU A 81 -2.11 13.41 -1.21
C LEU A 81 -3.14 14.34 -0.56
N PHE A 82 -2.70 15.50 -0.08
CA PHE A 82 -3.60 16.48 0.52
C PHE A 82 -4.55 17.08 -0.54
N ASP A 83 -4.02 17.44 -1.70
CA ASP A 83 -4.79 18.02 -2.80
C ASP A 83 -5.87 17.08 -3.32
N ILE A 84 -5.55 15.78 -3.49
CA ILE A 84 -6.58 14.81 -3.89
C ILE A 84 -7.67 14.71 -2.82
N MET A 85 -7.32 14.64 -1.54
CA MET A 85 -8.30 14.54 -0.45
C MET A 85 -9.23 15.76 -0.36
N LEU A 86 -8.71 16.96 -0.65
CA LEU A 86 -9.51 18.18 -0.75
C LEU A 86 -10.43 18.18 -1.98
N SER A 87 -9.99 17.59 -3.09
CA SER A 87 -10.78 17.54 -4.33
C SER A 87 -11.93 16.53 -4.31
N LEU A 88 -11.95 15.59 -3.35
CA LEU A 88 -12.98 14.54 -3.27
C LEU A 88 -14.36 15.10 -2.89
N THR A 89 -15.37 14.79 -3.70
CA THR A 89 -16.76 15.12 -3.37
C THR A 89 -17.31 14.24 -2.24
N PRO A 90 -18.38 14.67 -1.55
CA PRO A 90 -19.04 13.83 -0.54
C PRO A 90 -19.48 12.46 -1.07
N GLU A 91 -19.96 12.39 -2.31
CA GLU A 91 -20.41 11.16 -2.97
C GLU A 91 -19.23 10.23 -3.24
N GLN A 92 -18.10 10.78 -3.70
CA GLN A 92 -16.87 9.99 -3.92
C GLN A 92 -16.35 9.42 -2.61
N LYS A 93 -16.40 10.19 -1.50
CA LYS A 93 -16.00 9.69 -0.17
C LYS A 93 -16.87 8.55 0.35
N GLN A 94 -18.12 8.46 -0.11
CA GLN A 94 -19.03 7.36 0.23
C GLN A 94 -18.87 6.13 -0.68
N ASN A 95 -18.18 6.27 -1.82
CA ASN A 95 -17.88 5.12 -2.67
C ASN A 95 -17.02 4.12 -1.89
N LYS A 96 -17.40 2.83 -1.92
CA LYS A 96 -16.75 1.77 -1.13
C LYS A 96 -15.24 1.68 -1.38
N ILE A 97 -14.81 1.85 -2.63
CA ILE A 97 -13.40 1.68 -3.02
C ILE A 97 -12.57 2.89 -2.55
N VAL A 98 -13.08 4.11 -2.73
CA VAL A 98 -12.45 5.34 -2.24
C VAL A 98 -12.42 5.35 -0.71
N ALA A 99 -13.51 4.97 -0.06
CA ALA A 99 -13.58 4.87 1.40
C ALA A 99 -12.56 3.87 1.95
N HIS A 100 -12.36 2.74 1.26
CA HIS A 100 -11.32 1.77 1.62
C HIS A 100 -9.92 2.39 1.51
N ALA A 101 -9.59 3.06 0.40
CA ALA A 101 -8.30 3.74 0.23
C ALA A 101 -8.05 4.82 1.30
N LEU A 102 -9.09 5.57 1.70
CA LEU A 102 -8.99 6.55 2.79
C LEU A 102 -8.71 5.88 4.15
N LYS A 103 -9.30 4.71 4.42
CA LYS A 103 -8.99 3.91 5.62
C LYS A 103 -7.55 3.41 5.61
N VAL A 104 -7.06 2.92 4.46
CA VAL A 104 -5.65 2.50 4.30
C VAL A 104 -4.72 3.68 4.59
N ARG A 105 -5.01 4.85 4.02
CA ARG A 105 -4.25 6.08 4.29
C ARG A 105 -4.21 6.42 5.78
N SER A 106 -5.35 6.33 6.49
CA SER A 106 -5.39 6.58 7.94
C SER A 106 -4.57 5.55 8.71
N ALA A 107 -4.73 4.26 8.39
CA ALA A 107 -3.99 3.19 9.05
C ALA A 107 -2.47 3.37 8.93
N VAL A 108 -1.98 3.76 7.75
CA VAL A 108 -0.56 4.05 7.54
C VAL A 108 -0.12 5.29 8.32
N ALA A 109 -0.89 6.39 8.25
CA ALA A 109 -0.56 7.63 8.96
C ALA A 109 -0.54 7.48 10.49
N ASP A 110 -1.42 6.64 11.03
CA ASP A 110 -1.55 6.37 12.47
C ASP A 110 -0.62 5.23 12.95
N PHE A 111 0.17 4.65 12.03
CA PHE A 111 0.98 3.44 12.25
C PHE A 111 0.18 2.27 12.85
N ASN A 112 -1.07 2.12 12.41
CA ASN A 112 -1.97 1.05 12.82
C ASN A 112 -1.81 -0.16 11.87
N TYR A 113 -0.74 -0.93 12.12
CA TYR A 113 -0.37 -2.10 11.32
C TYR A 113 -1.44 -3.19 11.32
N HIS A 114 -2.11 -3.42 12.46
CA HIS A 114 -3.20 -4.39 12.56
C HIS A 114 -4.33 -4.08 11.56
N VAL A 115 -4.81 -2.84 11.57
CA VAL A 115 -5.87 -2.41 10.63
C VAL A 115 -5.36 -2.40 9.19
N PHE A 116 -4.10 -2.07 8.95
CA PHE A 116 -3.51 -2.11 7.61
C PHE A 116 -3.59 -3.51 6.99
N PHE A 117 -3.16 -4.56 7.70
CA PHE A 117 -3.20 -5.93 7.17
C PHE A 117 -4.63 -6.46 7.02
N LEU A 118 -5.56 -6.08 7.92
CA LEU A 118 -6.98 -6.39 7.73
C LEU A 118 -7.55 -5.75 6.45
N LEU A 119 -7.17 -4.51 6.14
CA LEU A 119 -7.59 -3.83 4.92
C LEU A 119 -6.95 -4.44 3.67
N GLN A 120 -5.69 -4.86 3.74
CA GLN A 120 -5.04 -5.55 2.61
C GLN A 120 -5.79 -6.83 2.24
N ASN A 121 -6.19 -7.62 3.24
CA ASN A 121 -6.92 -8.87 3.04
C ASN A 121 -8.37 -8.65 2.55
N ASP A 122 -9.00 -7.52 2.88
CA ASP A 122 -10.37 -7.15 2.48
C ASP A 122 -10.39 -6.09 1.35
N CYS A 123 -9.41 -6.15 0.44
CA CYS A 123 -9.29 -5.20 -0.65
C CYS A 123 -10.45 -5.33 -1.67
N PRO A 124 -11.10 -4.22 -2.08
CA PRO A 124 -12.21 -4.27 -3.04
C PRO A 124 -11.81 -4.67 -4.47
N THR A 125 -10.54 -4.50 -4.84
CA THR A 125 -10.00 -4.81 -6.18
C THR A 125 -8.58 -5.38 -6.06
N PRO A 126 -8.19 -6.36 -6.89
CA PRO A 126 -6.84 -6.92 -6.88
C PRO A 126 -5.72 -5.88 -7.05
N GLU A 127 -5.94 -4.86 -7.88
CA GLU A 127 -4.94 -3.83 -8.18
C GLU A 127 -4.59 -2.96 -6.97
N MET A 128 -5.49 -2.83 -5.99
CA MET A 128 -5.20 -2.16 -4.72
C MET A 128 -4.25 -2.98 -3.88
N VAL A 129 -4.39 -4.31 -3.88
CA VAL A 129 -3.45 -5.22 -3.20
C VAL A 129 -2.07 -5.00 -3.78
N TYR A 130 -1.95 -4.93 -5.11
CA TYR A 130 -0.65 -4.71 -5.75
C TYR A 130 0.04 -3.41 -5.30
N LEU A 131 -0.72 -2.33 -5.13
CA LEU A 131 -0.20 -1.08 -4.59
C LEU A 131 0.15 -1.17 -3.10
N MET A 132 -0.66 -1.86 -2.31
CA MET A 132 -0.45 -2.03 -0.87
C MET A 132 0.74 -2.95 -0.57
N ASP A 133 1.04 -3.92 -1.42
CA ASP A 133 2.19 -4.83 -1.24
C ASP A 133 3.52 -4.06 -1.16
N TYR A 134 3.65 -2.93 -1.86
CA TYR A 134 4.84 -2.08 -1.76
C TYR A 134 5.00 -1.41 -0.39
N LEU A 135 3.90 -1.26 0.37
CA LEU A 135 3.92 -0.75 1.74
C LEU A 135 4.23 -1.83 2.77
N VAL A 136 4.02 -3.12 2.44
CA VAL A 136 4.15 -4.24 3.38
C VAL A 136 5.51 -4.28 4.07
N PRO A 137 6.67 -4.22 3.36
CA PRO A 137 7.97 -4.28 4.03
C PRO A 137 8.17 -3.13 5.02
N ILE A 138 7.71 -1.94 4.66
CA ILE A 138 7.79 -0.73 5.47
C ILE A 138 6.93 -0.88 6.72
N VAL A 139 5.66 -1.28 6.56
CA VAL A 139 4.72 -1.46 7.66
C VAL A 139 5.18 -2.58 8.60
N ARG A 140 5.66 -3.72 8.07
CA ARG A 140 6.18 -4.84 8.86
C ARG A 140 7.35 -4.40 9.74
N LEU A 141 8.32 -3.69 9.17
CA LEU A 141 9.48 -3.22 9.94
C LEU A 141 9.10 -2.24 11.06
N PHE A 142 8.24 -1.27 10.76
CA PHE A 142 7.75 -0.32 11.78
C PHE A 142 6.93 -1.01 12.87
N ALA A 143 6.07 -1.96 12.49
CA ALA A 143 5.29 -2.76 13.41
C ALA A 143 6.20 -3.57 14.35
N LEU A 144 7.21 -4.25 13.79
CA LEU A 144 8.17 -5.04 14.57
C LEU A 144 8.92 -4.17 15.60
N HIS A 145 9.42 -3.00 15.17
CA HIS A 145 10.03 -2.04 16.09
C HIS A 145 9.10 -1.64 17.24
N ARG A 146 7.82 -1.38 16.92
CA ARG A 146 6.82 -0.94 17.90
C ARG A 146 6.49 -2.06 18.88
N ILE A 147 6.28 -3.28 18.38
CA ILE A 147 6.02 -4.47 19.19
C ILE A 147 7.18 -4.74 20.15
N CYS A 148 8.42 -4.80 19.65
CA CYS A 148 9.58 -5.06 20.50
C CYS A 148 9.75 -4.00 21.59
N LYS A 149 9.44 -2.73 21.31
CA LYS A 149 9.53 -1.65 22.31
C LYS A 149 8.38 -1.68 23.32
N ALA A 150 7.16 -2.01 22.90
CA ALA A 150 5.97 -1.94 23.74
C ALA A 150 5.79 -3.19 24.61
N ILE A 151 6.16 -4.37 24.13
CA ILE A 151 5.93 -5.65 24.82
C ILE A 151 7.28 -6.19 25.31
N ARG A 152 7.45 -6.29 26.63
CA ARG A 152 8.70 -6.70 27.31
C ARG A 152 8.36 -7.71 28.41
N PRO A 153 9.24 -8.68 28.73
CA PRO A 153 10.55 -8.92 28.12
C PRO A 153 10.49 -9.82 26.87
N ASN A 154 9.37 -10.49 26.64
CA ASN A 154 9.16 -11.40 25.52
C ASN A 154 7.73 -11.30 24.97
N VAL A 155 7.53 -11.85 23.78
CA VAL A 155 6.23 -11.95 23.09
C VAL A 155 6.20 -13.23 22.27
N SER A 156 5.03 -13.85 22.09
CA SER A 156 4.89 -15.04 21.26
C SER A 156 5.22 -14.75 19.79
N VAL A 157 5.95 -15.64 19.14
CA VAL A 157 6.26 -15.54 17.69
C VAL A 157 4.98 -15.55 16.87
N ASP A 158 4.05 -16.46 17.14
CA ASP A 158 2.75 -16.54 16.45
C ASP A 158 1.98 -15.23 16.49
N PHE A 159 1.95 -14.57 17.65
CA PHE A 159 1.32 -13.26 17.81
C PHE A 159 2.00 -12.22 16.93
N VAL A 160 3.34 -12.15 16.96
CA VAL A 160 4.10 -11.20 16.13
C VAL A 160 3.82 -11.45 14.65
N LEU A 161 3.88 -12.70 14.19
CA LEU A 161 3.68 -13.05 12.79
C LEU A 161 2.25 -12.73 12.32
N CYS A 162 1.23 -13.02 13.14
CA CYS A 162 -0.14 -12.61 12.85
C CYS A 162 -0.27 -11.09 12.71
N GLU A 163 0.31 -10.32 13.63
CA GLU A 163 0.26 -8.85 13.60
C GLU A 163 1.06 -8.24 12.45
N LEU A 164 2.06 -8.96 11.93
CA LEU A 164 2.84 -8.60 10.74
C LEU A 164 2.19 -9.07 9.43
N GLY A 165 1.00 -9.67 9.50
CA GLY A 165 0.26 -10.13 8.33
C GLY A 165 0.91 -11.31 7.61
N PHE A 166 1.57 -12.21 8.34
CA PHE A 166 1.94 -13.53 7.80
C PHE A 166 0.78 -14.51 7.96
N GLU A 167 0.55 -15.33 6.93
CA GLU A 167 -0.39 -16.45 7.04
C GLU A 167 0.25 -17.62 7.80
N LYS A 168 -0.58 -18.52 8.35
CA LYS A 168 -0.08 -19.61 9.24
C LYS A 168 0.88 -20.57 8.54
N ASP A 169 0.70 -20.78 7.24
CA ASP A 169 1.58 -21.57 6.39
C ASP A 169 2.90 -20.86 6.08
N GLU A 170 2.97 -19.55 6.26
CA GLU A 170 4.19 -18.73 6.10
C GLU A 170 4.98 -18.56 7.41
N PHE A 171 4.54 -19.12 8.54
CA PHE A 171 5.15 -18.81 9.85
C PHE A 171 6.63 -19.18 9.93
N GLU A 172 7.06 -20.26 9.29
CA GLU A 172 8.49 -20.62 9.25
C GLU A 172 9.30 -19.58 8.48
N HIS A 173 8.76 -19.06 7.37
CA HIS A 173 9.38 -17.99 6.61
C HIS A 173 9.39 -16.67 7.40
N GLY A 174 8.28 -16.35 8.06
CA GLY A 174 8.18 -15.19 8.94
C GLY A 174 9.16 -15.23 10.11
N ALA A 175 9.37 -16.40 10.73
CA ALA A 175 10.37 -16.56 11.78
C ALA A 175 11.79 -16.32 11.27
N GLN A 176 12.13 -16.80 10.07
CA GLN A 176 13.41 -16.52 9.42
C GLN A 176 13.58 -15.03 9.11
N TRP A 177 12.50 -14.37 8.67
CA TRP A 177 12.48 -12.93 8.47
C TRP A 177 12.72 -12.17 9.79
N LEU A 178 12.09 -12.56 10.90
CA LEU A 178 12.34 -11.97 12.21
C LEU A 178 13.82 -12.09 12.63
N GLU A 179 14.43 -13.27 12.48
CA GLU A 179 15.85 -13.49 12.75
C GLU A 179 16.73 -12.57 11.88
N SER A 180 16.39 -12.44 10.59
CA SER A 180 17.10 -11.55 9.66
C SER A 180 16.98 -10.06 9.98
N CYS A 181 15.94 -9.67 10.71
CA CYS A 181 15.72 -8.32 11.20
C CYS A 181 16.42 -8.07 12.56
N GLY A 182 17.20 -9.01 13.08
CA GLY A 182 17.92 -8.87 14.35
C GLY A 182 17.09 -9.23 15.60
N CYS A 183 15.98 -9.96 15.44
CA CYS A 183 15.23 -10.50 16.57
C CYS A 183 15.92 -11.74 17.17
N VAL A 184 15.91 -11.82 18.50
CA VAL A 184 16.43 -12.98 19.24
C VAL A 184 15.24 -13.89 19.61
N LEU A 185 15.17 -15.07 18.99
CA LEU A 185 14.13 -16.06 19.29
C LEU A 185 14.57 -17.03 20.40
N SER A 186 13.62 -17.59 21.14
CA SER A 186 13.87 -18.71 22.04
C SER A 186 14.29 -19.97 21.28
N LYS A 187 14.90 -20.95 21.98
CA LYS A 187 15.43 -22.18 21.35
C LYS A 187 14.36 -23.02 20.63
N ASP A 188 13.12 -22.93 21.09
CA ASP A 188 11.91 -23.55 20.55
C ASP A 188 11.20 -22.67 19.51
N ARG A 189 11.68 -21.44 19.26
CA ARG A 189 11.07 -20.42 18.39
C ARG A 189 9.62 -20.07 18.74
N GLU A 190 9.20 -20.28 19.99
CA GLU A 190 7.85 -19.90 20.42
C GLU A 190 7.76 -18.44 20.86
N SER A 191 8.89 -17.82 21.23
CA SER A 191 8.92 -16.46 21.76
C SER A 191 10.08 -15.61 21.22
N VAL A 192 9.79 -14.34 20.94
CA VAL A 192 10.77 -13.29 20.66
C VAL A 192 11.20 -12.69 21.99
N GLN A 193 12.50 -12.74 22.29
CA GLN A 193 13.13 -12.09 23.45
C GLN A 193 13.29 -10.59 23.16
N THR A 194 12.18 -9.85 23.19
CA THR A 194 12.13 -8.46 22.72
C THR A 194 13.21 -7.60 23.34
N LYS A 195 13.52 -7.79 24.64
CA LYS A 195 14.53 -7.03 25.39
C LYS A 195 15.89 -7.01 24.69
N ASP A 196 16.28 -8.14 24.10
CA ASP A 196 17.61 -8.36 23.53
C ASP A 196 17.61 -8.14 22.00
N CYS A 197 16.45 -7.83 21.40
CA CYS A 197 16.32 -7.56 19.97
C CYS A 197 16.84 -6.16 19.62
N VAL A 198 17.72 -6.10 18.62
CA VAL A 198 18.13 -4.86 17.96
C VAL A 198 17.57 -4.91 16.55
N VAL A 199 16.35 -4.41 16.37
CA VAL A 199 15.63 -4.50 15.10
C VAL A 199 16.31 -3.60 14.06
N HIS A 200 16.55 -4.14 12.87
CA HIS A 200 17.07 -3.44 11.69
C HIS A 200 16.34 -3.90 10.43
N GLU A 201 16.57 -3.19 9.31
CA GLU A 201 16.11 -3.65 8.00
C GLU A 201 16.64 -5.06 7.74
N SER A 202 15.79 -5.93 7.18
CA SER A 202 16.18 -7.28 6.85
C SER A 202 17.29 -7.27 5.80
N ASP A 203 18.32 -8.09 6.01
CA ASP A 203 19.34 -8.37 4.99
C ASP A 203 18.81 -9.27 3.86
N TRP A 204 17.58 -9.79 4.00
CA TRP A 204 16.92 -10.52 2.93
C TRP A 204 16.54 -9.55 1.83
N LYS A 205 17.18 -9.70 0.68
CA LYS A 205 16.78 -9.01 -0.55
C LYS A 205 15.43 -9.58 -1.00
N GLU A 206 14.34 -9.08 -0.45
CA GLU A 206 13.12 -9.02 -1.25
C GLU A 206 13.45 -8.11 -2.45
N GLN A 207 13.40 -8.67 -3.66
CA GLN A 207 13.61 -7.93 -4.90
C GLN A 207 12.48 -6.93 -5.10
N ASN A 208 12.45 -5.85 -4.31
CA ASN A 208 11.57 -4.71 -4.50
C ASN A 208 12.33 -3.45 -4.08
N SER A 209 13.50 -3.24 -4.70
CA SER A 209 14.09 -1.90 -4.74
C SER A 209 13.18 -1.03 -5.58
N LEU A 210 12.24 -0.35 -4.93
CA LEU A 210 11.63 0.82 -5.52
C LEU A 210 12.63 1.96 -5.41
N ILE A 211 13.20 2.27 -6.58
CA ILE A 211 14.37 3.10 -6.93
C ILE A 211 15.66 2.29 -7.06
#